data_AF-A0A238W1Q2-F1
#
_entry.id   AF-A0A238W1Q2-F1
#
_cell.length_a   1.000
_cell.length_b   1.000
_cell.length_c   1.000
_cell.angle_alpha   90.00
_cell.angle_beta   90.00
_cell.angle_gamma   90.00
#
_symmetry.space_group_name_H-M   'P 1'
#
loop_
_entity.id
_entity.type
_entity.pdbx_description
1 polymer ?
#
loop_
_entity_poly.entity_id
_entity_poly.type
_entity_poly.pdbx_seq_one_letter_code
_entity_poly.pdbx_strand_id
1 'polypeptide(L)'
;MRTIFLSLLVGLTFISCSKNQNKIENSNYKGFSEVKHNSSITSLQGDWNIDQLIESDETKEYAIYPINPDGNNHGNHIAINADQTFECGYSAFCGNDCFTNTKGKYKIIDKNYICFYLEKITKSGDCSGDSEPNKDMGLYYYYKKDKAFYWLKSSGNLEQDKKNVQYRDLIIAKRAEVEKFYRNDGYNSQMFNWKPTDYTDQQEIVASCMAKNNIKNYEMLYYDKGDIYCTMAMALVKVNGEFRYVIYDTSGEPMICLYNDSKILPIDKLVNQVDNDKSLEIKSFKGKNKPNESPSDKKTITVFKKGSEIYKVTYEDYPTDIEHSSILTIIVYFQNSAPEYIDYQYAFVGIENNYTKKAGLYVLDWQNNRVLIKNRSIGGMEVQTDRIKLEVNRIIDEIKTKNL
;
A
#
# COMPACT_ATOMS: atom_id res chain seq x y z
N MET A 1 41.67 -53.27 17.01
CA MET A 1 42.25 -53.26 15.65
C MET A 1 41.12 -52.96 14.67
N ARG A 2 41.20 -51.80 14.01
CA ARG A 2 40.41 -51.31 12.86
C ARG A 2 38.89 -51.11 13.00
N THR A 3 38.56 -49.90 13.45
CA THR A 3 37.39 -49.09 13.09
C THR A 3 37.37 -48.83 11.57
N ILE A 4 36.24 -49.09 10.90
CA ILE A 4 36.02 -48.69 9.50
C ILE A 4 35.07 -47.49 9.51
N PHE A 5 35.62 -46.32 9.18
CA PHE A 5 34.90 -45.10 8.85
C PHE A 5 34.22 -45.28 7.49
N LEU A 6 32.89 -45.16 7.45
CA LEU A 6 32.15 -45.02 6.21
C LEU A 6 32.00 -43.52 5.93
N SER A 7 32.84 -43.01 5.04
CA SER A 7 32.84 -41.62 4.58
C SER A 7 31.59 -41.38 3.74
N LEU A 8 30.58 -40.71 4.30
CA LEU A 8 29.48 -40.14 3.53
C LEU A 8 30.01 -38.94 2.75
N LEU A 9 30.20 -39.14 1.45
CA LEU A 9 30.54 -38.09 0.49
C LEU A 9 29.31 -37.18 0.35
N VAL A 10 29.31 -36.04 1.03
CA VAL A 10 28.33 -34.98 0.82
C VAL A 10 28.60 -34.38 -0.56
N GLY A 11 27.87 -34.85 -1.56
CA GLY A 11 27.77 -34.20 -2.86
C GLY A 11 27.12 -32.84 -2.68
N LEU A 12 27.95 -31.79 -2.61
CA LEU A 12 27.55 -30.42 -2.89
C LEU A 12 27.02 -30.37 -4.32
N THR A 13 25.73 -30.62 -4.51
CA THR A 13 25.05 -30.21 -5.73
C THR A 13 24.97 -28.69 -5.68
N PHE A 14 25.91 -28.05 -6.39
CA PHE A 14 25.77 -26.65 -6.76
C PHE A 14 24.41 -26.50 -7.43
N ILE A 15 23.47 -25.88 -6.70
CA ILE A 15 22.25 -25.35 -7.28
C ILE A 15 22.75 -24.25 -8.22
N SER A 16 22.88 -24.61 -9.50
CA SER A 16 22.96 -23.65 -10.58
C SER A 16 21.65 -22.87 -10.54
N CYS A 17 21.65 -21.77 -9.78
CA CYS A 17 20.74 -20.67 -10.03
C CYS A 17 20.99 -20.28 -11.48
N SER A 18 20.08 -20.74 -12.35
CA SER A 18 19.88 -20.17 -13.67
C SER A 18 19.78 -18.66 -13.49
N LYS A 19 20.91 -17.97 -13.68
CA LYS A 19 20.97 -16.55 -14.03
C LYS A 19 20.28 -16.43 -15.39
N ASN A 20 18.95 -16.52 -15.41
CA ASN A 20 18.17 -15.90 -16.46
C ASN A 20 18.28 -14.40 -16.17
N GLN A 21 19.39 -13.86 -16.65
CA GLN A 21 19.58 -12.44 -16.82
C GLN A 21 18.45 -11.95 -17.72
N ASN A 22 17.37 -11.47 -17.14
CA ASN A 22 16.65 -10.35 -17.73
C ASN A 22 17.49 -9.08 -17.51
N LYS A 23 18.71 -9.11 -18.05
CA LYS A 23 19.35 -7.88 -18.49
C LYS A 23 18.42 -7.41 -19.60
N ILE A 24 17.80 -6.25 -19.44
CA ILE A 24 16.96 -5.62 -20.47
C ILE A 24 17.92 -5.21 -21.60
N GLU A 25 18.40 -6.20 -22.35
CA GLU A 25 19.18 -6.08 -23.57
C GLU A 25 18.17 -6.12 -24.71
N ASN A 26 17.50 -4.98 -24.92
CA ASN A 26 16.95 -4.52 -26.20
C ASN A 26 16.28 -3.16 -25.94
N SER A 27 17.05 -2.21 -25.40
CA SER A 27 16.62 -0.81 -25.42
C SER A 27 16.79 -0.28 -26.84
N ASN A 28 15.72 0.18 -27.46
CA ASN A 28 15.80 0.87 -28.76
C ASN A 28 16.35 2.30 -28.61
N TYR A 29 16.45 2.80 -27.38
CA TYR A 29 17.06 4.09 -27.07
C TYR A 29 18.58 3.98 -27.13
N LYS A 30 19.18 4.75 -28.05
CA LYS A 30 20.64 4.81 -28.28
C LYS A 30 21.33 5.95 -27.54
N GLY A 31 20.62 6.66 -26.67
CA GLY A 31 21.15 7.78 -25.90
C GLY A 31 20.65 9.14 -26.38
N PHE A 32 20.84 10.15 -25.53
CA PHE A 32 20.30 11.49 -25.71
C PHE A 32 20.83 12.17 -26.97
N SER A 33 22.09 11.93 -27.35
CA SER A 33 22.71 12.49 -28.57
C SER A 33 22.04 12.00 -29.85
N GLU A 34 21.55 10.76 -29.86
CA GLU A 34 21.07 10.06 -31.06
C GLU A 34 19.60 10.34 -31.40
N VAL A 35 18.84 10.92 -30.47
CA VAL A 35 17.41 11.21 -30.66
C VAL A 35 17.19 12.67 -31.06
N LYS A 36 16.13 12.92 -31.84
CA LYS A 36 15.72 14.26 -32.28
C LYS A 36 14.51 14.74 -31.49
N HIS A 37 14.52 16.01 -31.12
CA HIS A 37 13.37 16.66 -30.53
C HIS A 37 12.29 16.90 -31.60
N ASN A 38 11.05 16.55 -31.28
CA ASN A 38 9.87 16.83 -32.07
C ASN A 38 9.23 18.14 -31.60
N SER A 39 9.60 19.24 -32.25
CA SER A 39 9.14 20.59 -31.90
C SER A 39 7.65 20.85 -32.13
N SER A 40 6.93 19.94 -32.78
CA SER A 40 5.47 20.05 -32.94
C SER A 40 4.70 19.72 -31.66
N ILE A 41 5.36 19.10 -30.67
CA ILE A 41 4.75 18.69 -29.41
C ILE A 41 5.18 19.67 -28.30
N THR A 42 4.25 20.51 -27.87
CA THR A 42 4.49 21.53 -26.83
C THR A 42 3.71 21.27 -25.54
N SER A 43 2.94 20.18 -25.47
CA SER A 43 1.99 19.92 -24.37
C SER A 43 2.60 19.77 -22.98
N LEU A 44 3.92 19.54 -22.89
CA LEU A 44 4.67 19.42 -21.65
C LEU A 44 5.41 20.72 -21.28
N GLN A 45 5.49 21.71 -22.18
CA GLN A 45 6.17 22.97 -21.92
C GLN A 45 5.43 23.79 -20.88
N GLY A 46 6.19 24.51 -20.06
CA GLY A 46 5.68 25.34 -18.96
C GLY A 46 6.16 24.86 -17.60
N ASP A 47 5.58 25.45 -16.57
CA ASP A 47 5.94 25.23 -15.17
C ASP A 47 4.99 24.23 -14.51
N TRP A 48 5.57 23.29 -13.78
CA TRP A 48 4.86 22.18 -13.12
C TRP A 48 5.38 21.96 -11.70
N ASN A 49 4.54 21.42 -10.84
CA ASN A 49 5.01 20.71 -9.65
C ASN A 49 5.51 19.33 -10.07
N ILE A 50 6.52 18.80 -9.39
CA ILE A 50 7.03 17.42 -9.59
C ILE A 50 7.10 16.71 -8.24
N ASP A 51 6.93 15.39 -8.21
CA ASP A 51 7.02 14.61 -6.97
C ASP A 51 8.45 14.54 -6.42
N GLN A 52 9.46 14.45 -7.29
CA GLN A 52 10.87 14.42 -6.93
C GLN A 52 11.77 15.09 -7.97
N LEU A 53 12.91 15.63 -7.55
CA LEU A 53 13.84 16.32 -8.43
C LEU A 53 14.55 15.36 -9.40
N ILE A 54 14.87 15.85 -10.60
CA ILE A 54 15.66 15.10 -11.58
C ILE A 54 17.14 15.19 -11.19
N GLU A 55 17.58 14.28 -10.31
CA GLU A 55 18.94 14.23 -9.75
C GLU A 55 19.70 12.93 -10.05
N SER A 56 18.98 11.82 -10.24
CA SER A 56 19.57 10.47 -10.41
C SER A 56 18.88 9.69 -11.54
N ASP A 57 19.65 8.92 -12.30
CA ASP A 57 19.14 8.02 -13.33
C ASP A 57 18.52 6.74 -12.76
N GLU A 58 18.67 6.52 -11.44
CA GLU A 58 18.02 5.46 -10.70
C GLU A 58 16.50 5.68 -10.57
N THR A 59 16.05 6.94 -10.59
CA THR A 59 14.63 7.29 -10.50
C THR A 59 13.85 6.69 -11.66
N LYS A 60 12.90 5.82 -11.29
CA LYS A 60 12.09 5.04 -12.24
C LYS A 60 10.84 5.77 -12.69
N GLU A 61 10.40 6.74 -11.92
CA GLU A 61 9.14 7.42 -12.17
C GLU A 61 9.22 8.88 -11.71
N TYR A 62 8.61 9.76 -12.49
CA TYR A 62 8.23 11.10 -12.05
C TYR A 62 6.75 11.33 -12.28
N ALA A 63 6.13 12.08 -11.40
CA ALA A 63 4.78 12.58 -11.57
C ALA A 63 4.80 14.10 -11.53
N ILE A 64 4.30 14.74 -12.58
CA ILE A 64 4.19 16.20 -12.69
C ILE A 64 2.73 16.64 -12.69
N TYR A 65 2.47 17.72 -11.96
CA TYR A 65 1.12 18.22 -11.67
C TYR A 65 1.05 19.72 -11.95
N PRO A 66 -0.14 20.27 -12.30
CA PRO A 66 -0.29 21.70 -12.49
C PRO A 66 0.13 22.47 -11.24
N ILE A 67 0.71 23.65 -11.45
CA ILE A 67 1.02 24.58 -10.37
C ILE A 67 -0.27 25.02 -9.67
N ASN A 68 -0.18 25.22 -8.36
CA ASN A 68 -1.29 25.75 -7.57
C ASN A 68 -1.51 27.23 -7.91
N PRO A 69 -2.71 27.64 -8.31
CA PRO A 69 -2.98 29.03 -8.69
C PRO A 69 -2.85 30.01 -7.52
N ASP A 70 -2.88 29.52 -6.28
CA ASP A 70 -2.85 30.33 -5.05
C ASP A 70 -1.44 30.80 -4.65
N GLY A 71 -0.41 30.55 -5.48
CA GLY A 71 0.92 31.17 -5.35
C GLY A 71 1.87 30.57 -4.30
N ASN A 72 1.40 29.66 -3.43
CA ASN A 72 2.25 28.91 -2.51
C ASN A 72 2.85 27.67 -3.19
N ASN A 73 3.88 27.88 -4.02
CA ASN A 73 4.57 26.82 -4.76
C ASN A 73 5.78 26.25 -4.00
N HIS A 74 5.56 25.93 -2.72
CA HIS A 74 6.56 25.22 -1.92
C HIS A 74 6.62 23.75 -2.33
N GLY A 75 7.81 23.16 -2.22
CA GLY A 75 8.12 21.82 -2.66
C GLY A 75 8.91 21.81 -3.98
N ASN A 76 8.85 20.65 -4.63
CA ASN A 76 9.58 20.37 -5.86
C ASN A 76 8.83 20.90 -7.08
N HIS A 77 9.52 21.62 -7.95
CA HIS A 77 8.99 22.19 -9.19
C HIS A 77 9.92 21.91 -10.37
N ILE A 78 9.36 21.98 -11.57
CA ILE A 78 10.10 21.84 -12.83
C ILE A 78 9.54 22.80 -13.89
N ALA A 79 10.44 23.52 -14.55
CA ALA A 79 10.18 24.30 -15.76
C ALA A 79 10.69 23.51 -16.98
N ILE A 80 9.79 23.23 -17.93
CA ILE A 80 10.12 22.64 -19.24
C ILE A 80 10.09 23.77 -20.27
N ASN A 81 11.26 24.30 -20.62
CA ASN A 81 11.39 25.51 -21.43
C ASN A 81 11.25 25.21 -22.94
N ALA A 82 10.79 26.19 -23.72
CA ALA A 82 10.63 26.04 -25.17
C ALA A 82 11.97 25.83 -25.92
N ASP A 83 13.09 26.22 -25.32
CA ASP A 83 14.44 26.10 -25.88
C ASP A 83 15.11 24.74 -25.63
N GLN A 84 14.32 23.74 -25.20
CA GLN A 84 14.77 22.36 -24.89
C GLN A 84 15.62 22.25 -23.61
N THR A 85 15.60 23.27 -22.75
CA THR A 85 16.19 23.19 -21.41
C THR A 85 15.13 22.87 -20.36
N PHE A 86 15.56 22.32 -19.23
CA PHE A 86 14.73 22.24 -18.03
C PHE A 86 15.48 22.79 -16.82
N GLU A 87 14.70 23.33 -15.88
CA GLU A 87 15.17 23.69 -14.54
C GLU A 87 14.25 23.03 -13.53
N CYS A 88 14.81 22.32 -12.56
CA CYS A 88 14.06 21.66 -11.51
C CYS A 88 14.61 22.13 -10.17
N GLY A 89 13.76 22.37 -9.18
CA GLY A 89 14.20 22.95 -7.92
C GLY A 89 13.28 22.61 -6.76
N TYR A 90 13.82 22.70 -5.56
CA TYR A 90 13.07 22.64 -4.32
C TYR A 90 12.98 24.04 -3.67
N SER A 91 11.79 24.41 -3.21
CA SER A 91 11.59 25.61 -2.40
C SER A 91 10.87 25.28 -1.09
N ALA A 92 11.27 25.91 0.00
CA ALA A 92 10.67 25.73 1.32
C ALA A 92 9.95 27.00 1.77
N PHE A 93 9.02 26.88 2.72
CA PHE A 93 8.33 28.02 3.32
C PHE A 93 9.27 28.90 4.16
N CYS A 94 10.31 28.30 4.73
CA CYS A 94 11.33 28.96 5.55
C CYS A 94 12.73 28.77 4.93
N GLY A 95 13.58 29.80 5.00
CA GLY A 95 14.89 29.84 4.34
C GLY A 95 15.98 28.93 4.92
N ASN A 96 15.65 28.02 5.85
CA ASN A 96 16.59 27.09 6.48
C ASN A 96 16.26 25.67 6.02
N ASP A 97 16.70 25.32 4.81
CA ASP A 97 16.55 23.98 4.25
C ASP A 97 17.68 23.72 3.23
N CYS A 98 17.74 22.49 2.71
CA CYS A 98 18.59 22.14 1.57
C CYS A 98 17.91 22.52 0.25
N PHE A 99 18.34 23.63 -0.35
CA PHE A 99 17.83 24.07 -1.64
C PHE A 99 18.63 23.45 -2.77
N THR A 100 18.10 22.35 -3.33
CA THR A 100 18.70 21.71 -4.50
C THR A 100 18.02 22.20 -5.78
N ASN A 101 18.83 22.58 -6.76
CA ASN A 101 18.40 22.93 -8.11
C ASN A 101 19.15 22.06 -9.13
N THR A 102 18.45 21.57 -10.13
CA THR A 102 19.04 20.85 -11.26
C THR A 102 18.70 21.53 -12.58
N LYS A 103 19.65 21.48 -13.51
CA LYS A 103 19.50 22.03 -14.85
C LYS A 103 19.98 21.04 -15.90
N GLY A 104 19.33 21.07 -17.05
CA GLY A 104 19.76 20.24 -18.17
C GLY A 104 18.91 20.44 -19.41
N LYS A 105 18.92 19.41 -20.26
CA LYS A 105 18.21 19.40 -21.54
C LYS A 105 17.17 18.29 -21.59
N TYR A 106 16.14 18.49 -22.40
CA TYR A 106 15.15 17.45 -22.67
C TYR A 106 14.87 17.34 -24.17
N LYS A 107 14.40 16.17 -24.60
CA LYS A 107 13.88 15.96 -25.96
C LYS A 107 12.58 15.18 -25.90
N ILE A 108 11.51 15.75 -26.45
CA ILE A 108 10.28 15.01 -26.73
C ILE A 108 10.48 14.32 -28.07
N ILE A 109 10.41 13.00 -28.10
CA ILE A 109 10.70 12.21 -29.31
C ILE A 109 9.42 12.07 -30.13
N ASP A 110 8.32 11.70 -29.47
CA ASP A 110 7.00 11.55 -30.05
C ASP A 110 5.93 11.72 -28.97
N LYS A 111 4.68 11.35 -29.26
CA LYS A 111 3.55 11.45 -28.33
C LYS A 111 3.63 10.55 -27.09
N ASN A 112 4.61 9.66 -27.03
CA ASN A 112 4.78 8.67 -25.97
C ASN A 112 6.10 8.85 -25.20
N TYR A 113 7.12 9.46 -25.81
CA TYR A 113 8.48 9.39 -25.26
C TYR A 113 9.14 10.76 -25.07
N ILE A 114 9.80 10.90 -23.93
CA ILE A 114 10.66 12.02 -23.55
C ILE A 114 11.98 11.49 -22.96
N CYS A 115 13.09 12.18 -23.18
CA CYS A 115 14.35 11.88 -22.49
C CYS A 115 14.99 13.16 -21.94
N PHE A 116 15.85 12.97 -20.93
CA PHE A 116 16.51 14.06 -20.22
C PHE A 116 18.02 13.84 -20.19
N TYR A 117 18.77 14.94 -20.20
CA TYR A 117 20.20 14.97 -19.97
C TYR A 117 20.48 15.97 -18.85
N LEU A 118 21.00 15.48 -17.72
CA LEU A 118 21.29 16.28 -16.54
C LEU A 118 22.68 16.88 -16.67
N GLU A 119 22.76 18.21 -16.71
CA GLU A 119 24.02 18.93 -16.88
C GLU A 119 24.60 19.32 -15.53
N LYS A 120 23.77 19.87 -14.64
CA LYS A 120 24.22 20.49 -13.39
C LYS A 120 23.27 20.26 -12.22
N ILE A 121 23.84 20.10 -11.03
CA ILE A 121 23.16 20.14 -9.74
C ILE A 121 23.84 21.23 -8.91
N THR A 122 23.06 22.14 -8.33
CA THR A 122 23.52 23.17 -7.40
C THR A 122 22.79 23.03 -6.07
N LYS A 123 23.53 23.14 -4.97
CA LYS A 123 23.01 22.99 -3.60
C LYS A 123 23.36 24.20 -2.76
N SER A 124 22.37 24.73 -2.05
CA SER A 124 22.56 25.87 -1.13
C SER A 124 21.70 25.75 0.13
N GLY A 125 21.87 26.69 1.06
CA GLY A 125 21.24 26.65 2.38
C GLY A 125 21.98 25.70 3.32
N ASP A 126 21.26 24.74 3.90
CA ASP A 126 21.80 23.78 4.86
C ASP A 126 22.53 22.60 4.19
N CYS A 127 22.65 22.62 2.85
CA CYS A 127 23.44 21.66 2.10
C CYS A 127 24.41 22.34 1.12
N SER A 128 25.44 21.61 0.76
CA SER A 128 26.44 22.01 -0.24
C SER A 128 26.84 20.80 -1.08
N GLY A 129 27.49 21.04 -2.21
CA GLY A 129 27.95 19.97 -3.11
C GLY A 129 27.40 20.12 -4.52
N ASP A 130 27.73 21.25 -5.14
CA ASP A 130 27.51 21.45 -6.58
C ASP A 130 28.23 20.37 -7.38
N SER A 131 27.60 19.92 -8.47
CA SER A 131 28.20 18.96 -9.38
C SER A 131 27.72 19.18 -10.82
N GLU A 132 28.48 18.64 -11.76
CA GLU A 132 28.15 18.66 -13.19
C GLU A 132 28.10 17.22 -13.72
N PRO A 133 27.01 16.47 -13.42
CA PRO A 133 26.95 15.04 -13.72
C PRO A 133 27.12 14.73 -15.21
N ASN A 134 26.68 15.63 -16.09
CA ASN A 134 26.73 15.48 -17.54
C ASN A 134 26.23 14.10 -17.98
N LYS A 135 25.04 13.73 -17.50
CA LYS A 135 24.53 12.36 -17.53
C LYS A 135 23.25 12.25 -18.33
N ASP A 136 23.20 11.26 -19.22
CA ASP A 136 21.96 10.84 -19.85
C ASP A 136 21.06 10.15 -18.83
N MET A 137 19.92 10.76 -18.56
CA MET A 137 18.94 10.26 -17.59
C MET A 137 18.03 9.21 -18.22
N GLY A 138 18.20 8.88 -19.50
CA GLY A 138 17.49 7.82 -20.19
C GLY A 138 16.13 8.23 -20.76
N LEU A 139 15.45 7.24 -21.31
CA LEU A 139 14.15 7.37 -21.95
C LEU A 139 13.02 7.16 -20.94
N TYR A 140 11.98 7.96 -21.06
CA TYR A 140 10.75 7.85 -20.29
C TYR A 140 9.55 7.74 -21.22
N TYR A 141 8.69 6.76 -20.97
CA TYR A 141 7.33 6.71 -21.50
C TYR A 141 6.48 7.68 -20.68
N TYR A 142 5.92 8.69 -21.34
CA TYR A 142 5.02 9.63 -20.70
C TYR A 142 3.57 9.42 -21.09
N TYR A 143 2.68 9.61 -20.13
CA TYR A 143 1.24 9.54 -20.34
C TYR A 143 0.54 10.51 -19.41
N LYS A 144 -0.66 10.93 -19.81
CA LYS A 144 -1.52 11.81 -19.02
C LYS A 144 -2.57 10.97 -18.30
N LYS A 145 -2.77 11.22 -17.01
CA LYS A 145 -3.87 10.67 -16.20
C LYS A 145 -4.42 11.80 -15.34
N ASP A 146 -5.72 12.04 -15.47
CA ASP A 146 -6.40 13.22 -14.93
C ASP A 146 -5.73 14.54 -15.37
N LYS A 147 -5.26 15.35 -14.41
CA LYS A 147 -4.56 16.62 -14.65
C LYS A 147 -3.03 16.47 -14.62
N ALA A 148 -2.51 15.28 -14.34
CA ALA A 148 -1.09 15.02 -14.17
C ALA A 148 -0.48 14.33 -15.41
N PHE A 149 0.82 14.52 -15.59
CA PHE A 149 1.62 13.63 -16.45
C PHE A 149 2.52 12.76 -15.59
N TYR A 150 2.73 11.53 -16.04
CA TYR A 150 3.60 10.56 -15.41
C TYR A 150 4.67 10.15 -16.40
N TRP A 151 5.92 10.08 -15.95
CA TRP A 151 7.09 9.69 -16.73
C TRP A 151 7.66 8.39 -16.17
N LEU A 152 7.43 7.28 -16.85
CA LEU A 152 7.93 5.95 -16.48
C LEU A 152 9.20 5.64 -17.23
N LYS A 153 10.27 5.24 -16.53
CA LYS A 153 11.51 4.80 -17.17
C LYS A 153 11.23 3.68 -18.17
N SER A 154 11.76 3.82 -19.38
CA SER A 154 11.42 2.98 -20.52
C SER A 154 12.66 2.47 -21.25
N SER A 155 12.53 1.29 -21.88
CA SER A 155 13.46 0.76 -22.86
C SER A 155 13.07 1.09 -24.32
N GLY A 156 11.98 1.82 -24.53
CA GLY A 156 11.44 2.15 -25.85
C GLY A 156 10.59 1.04 -26.47
N ASN A 157 9.99 0.18 -25.63
CA ASN A 157 9.03 -0.84 -26.06
C ASN A 157 7.62 -0.46 -25.61
N LEU A 158 6.86 0.15 -26.52
CA LEU A 158 5.54 0.73 -26.25
C LEU A 158 4.54 -0.27 -25.63
N GLU A 159 4.55 -1.53 -26.09
CA GLU A 159 3.64 -2.55 -25.55
C GLU A 159 4.01 -2.94 -24.12
N GLN A 160 5.32 -3.00 -23.81
CA GLN A 160 5.76 -3.21 -22.43
C GLN A 160 5.52 -1.98 -21.55
N ASP A 161 5.71 -0.77 -22.08
CA ASP A 161 5.48 0.46 -21.31
C ASP A 161 4.00 0.61 -20.91
N LYS A 162 3.07 0.30 -21.82
CA LYS A 162 1.64 0.23 -21.49
C LYS A 162 1.33 -0.81 -20.42
N LYS A 163 1.99 -1.98 -20.44
CA LYS A 163 1.85 -2.98 -19.38
C LYS A 163 2.41 -2.47 -18.05
N ASN A 164 3.54 -1.76 -18.07
CA ASN A 164 4.14 -1.17 -16.87
C ASN A 164 3.19 -0.15 -16.21
N VAL A 165 2.44 0.64 -16.99
CA VAL A 165 1.37 1.50 -16.44
C VAL A 165 0.32 0.67 -15.69
N GLN A 166 -0.13 -0.44 -16.28
CA GLN A 166 -1.12 -1.32 -15.64
C GLN A 166 -0.56 -1.97 -14.37
N TYR A 167 0.69 -2.43 -14.40
CA TYR A 167 1.36 -3.02 -13.24
C TYR A 167 1.56 -2.01 -12.12
N ARG A 168 1.93 -0.78 -12.44
CA ARG A 168 2.00 0.33 -11.49
C ARG A 168 0.65 0.57 -10.84
N ASP A 169 -0.43 0.66 -11.62
CA ASP A 169 -1.78 0.88 -11.07
C ASP A 169 -2.22 -0.28 -10.15
N LEU A 170 -1.85 -1.53 -10.47
CA LEU A 170 -2.07 -2.68 -9.59
C LEU A 170 -1.28 -2.59 -8.28
N ILE A 171 -0.03 -2.11 -8.31
CA ILE A 171 0.76 -1.90 -7.09
C ILE A 171 0.17 -0.78 -6.24
N ILE A 172 -0.18 0.36 -6.83
CA ILE A 172 -0.75 1.50 -6.08
C ILE A 172 -2.04 1.10 -5.39
N ALA A 173 -2.94 0.40 -6.10
CA ALA A 173 -4.17 -0.10 -5.52
C ALA A 173 -3.91 -1.08 -4.36
N LYS A 174 -2.94 -2.00 -4.52
CA LYS A 174 -2.58 -2.96 -3.47
C LYS A 174 -1.85 -2.31 -2.31
N ARG A 175 -1.00 -1.30 -2.55
CA ARG A 175 -0.31 -0.52 -1.53
C ARG A 175 -1.31 0.15 -0.59
N ALA A 176 -2.32 0.82 -1.14
CA ALA A 176 -3.40 1.44 -0.37
C ALA A 176 -4.21 0.42 0.46
N GLU A 177 -4.29 -0.84 0.03
CA GLU A 177 -4.86 -1.94 0.82
C GLU A 177 -3.91 -2.38 1.94
N VAL A 178 -2.64 -2.63 1.61
CA VAL A 178 -1.59 -3.04 2.56
C VAL A 178 -1.40 -2.01 3.66
N GLU A 179 -1.40 -0.71 3.35
CA GLU A 179 -1.25 0.40 4.29
C GLU A 179 -2.36 0.45 5.36
N LYS A 180 -3.53 -0.16 5.11
CA LYS A 180 -4.57 -0.31 6.14
C LYS A 180 -4.14 -1.24 7.27
N PHE A 181 -3.20 -2.13 6.98
CA PHE A 181 -2.66 -3.12 7.90
C PHE A 181 -1.24 -2.75 8.35
N TYR A 182 -0.50 -2.06 7.49
CA TYR A 182 0.88 -1.68 7.66
C TYR A 182 0.98 -0.37 8.46
N ARG A 183 0.94 -0.52 9.79
CA ARG A 183 1.43 0.48 10.76
C ARG A 183 2.20 -0.23 11.87
N ASN A 184 3.26 0.43 12.34
CA ASN A 184 4.26 -0.09 13.27
C ASN A 184 3.74 -0.26 14.72
N ASP A 185 2.43 -0.38 14.93
CA ASP A 185 1.83 -0.58 16.25
C ASP A 185 1.73 -2.07 16.64
N GLY A 186 2.30 -2.96 15.82
CA GLY A 186 2.54 -4.37 16.15
C GLY A 186 1.35 -5.31 15.94
N TYR A 187 0.11 -4.81 15.89
CA TYR A 187 -1.10 -5.65 15.85
C TYR A 187 -1.20 -6.53 14.61
N ASN A 188 -0.86 -5.99 13.45
CA ASN A 188 -0.97 -6.69 12.18
C ASN A 188 0.36 -7.27 11.70
N SER A 189 1.44 -7.16 12.49
CA SER A 189 2.76 -7.70 12.14
C SER A 189 2.70 -9.19 11.80
N GLN A 190 1.79 -9.94 12.43
CA GLN A 190 1.57 -11.38 12.18
C GLN A 190 1.01 -11.69 10.78
N MET A 191 0.40 -10.73 10.08
CA MET A 191 -0.04 -10.92 8.69
C MET A 191 1.13 -11.10 7.75
N PHE A 192 2.20 -10.39 8.07
CA PHE A 192 3.38 -10.33 7.26
C PHE A 192 4.31 -11.38 7.84
N ASN A 193 4.49 -12.47 7.10
CA ASN A 193 5.51 -13.47 7.42
C ASN A 193 6.88 -12.87 7.10
N TRP A 194 7.27 -11.85 7.87
CA TRP A 194 8.47 -11.06 7.70
C TRP A 194 9.69 -11.93 7.86
N LYS A 195 10.64 -11.76 6.94
CA LYS A 195 11.92 -12.43 6.97
C LYS A 195 13.01 -11.37 6.81
N PRO A 196 14.04 -11.36 7.67
CA PRO A 196 15.11 -10.38 7.58
C PRO A 196 15.86 -10.52 6.26
N THR A 197 16.37 -9.42 5.72
CA THR A 197 17.19 -9.42 4.50
C THR A 197 18.26 -8.33 4.59
N ASP A 198 19.40 -8.57 3.97
CA ASP A 198 20.52 -7.63 3.82
C ASP A 198 20.63 -7.08 2.39
N TYR A 199 19.92 -7.69 1.44
CA TYR A 199 19.86 -7.22 0.06
C TYR A 199 19.22 -5.82 -0.07
N THR A 200 19.82 -5.01 -0.94
CA THR A 200 19.34 -3.68 -1.34
C THR A 200 18.98 -3.62 -2.82
N ASP A 201 19.48 -4.55 -3.64
CA ASP A 201 19.11 -4.67 -5.05
C ASP A 201 17.69 -5.25 -5.19
N GLN A 202 16.88 -4.63 -6.04
CA GLN A 202 15.46 -4.98 -6.20
C GLN A 202 15.26 -6.42 -6.71
N GLN A 203 16.13 -6.94 -7.59
CA GLN A 203 16.03 -8.30 -8.10
C GLN A 203 16.45 -9.31 -7.04
N GLU A 204 17.50 -9.01 -6.27
CA GLU A 204 17.96 -9.85 -5.16
C GLU A 204 16.94 -9.89 -4.01
N ILE A 205 16.31 -8.76 -3.67
CA ILE A 205 15.21 -8.67 -2.70
C ILE A 205 14.08 -9.64 -3.10
N VAL A 206 13.61 -9.55 -4.35
CA VAL A 206 12.53 -10.41 -4.85
C VAL A 206 12.97 -11.88 -4.88
N ALA A 207 14.17 -12.17 -5.37
CA ALA A 207 14.70 -13.54 -5.43
C ALA A 207 14.84 -14.17 -4.03
N SER A 208 15.35 -13.42 -3.07
CA SER A 208 15.42 -13.82 -1.66
C SER A 208 14.04 -14.12 -1.08
N CYS A 209 13.04 -13.28 -1.39
CA CYS A 209 11.65 -13.52 -0.96
C CYS A 209 11.09 -14.83 -1.55
N MET A 210 11.28 -15.06 -2.86
CA MET A 210 10.82 -16.27 -3.52
C MET A 210 11.51 -17.52 -2.96
N ALA A 211 12.84 -17.48 -2.80
CA ALA A 211 13.62 -18.58 -2.24
C ALA A 211 13.16 -18.95 -0.83
N LYS A 212 12.97 -17.96 0.05
CA LYS A 212 12.48 -18.18 1.42
C LYS A 212 11.06 -18.72 1.48
N ASN A 213 10.27 -18.58 0.41
CA ASN A 213 8.93 -19.13 0.29
C ASN A 213 8.90 -20.41 -0.57
N ASN A 214 10.06 -20.98 -0.92
CA ASN A 214 10.21 -22.18 -1.76
C ASN A 214 9.58 -22.04 -3.16
N ILE A 215 9.53 -20.83 -3.70
CA ILE A 215 9.01 -20.53 -5.04
C ILE A 215 10.17 -20.47 -6.03
N LYS A 216 10.15 -21.34 -7.03
CA LYS A 216 11.18 -21.39 -8.09
C LYS A 216 10.74 -20.74 -9.40
N ASN A 217 9.46 -20.87 -9.75
CA ASN A 217 8.92 -20.39 -11.01
C ASN A 217 8.18 -19.07 -10.80
N TYR A 218 8.86 -17.97 -11.08
CA TYR A 218 8.27 -16.64 -10.98
C TYR A 218 8.85 -15.69 -12.03
N GLU A 219 8.11 -14.64 -12.31
CA GLU A 219 8.54 -13.50 -13.13
C GLU A 219 8.34 -12.22 -12.31
N MET A 220 9.36 -11.39 -12.20
CA MET A 220 9.25 -10.05 -11.64
C MET A 220 8.76 -9.10 -12.73
N LEU A 221 7.60 -8.48 -12.53
CA LEU A 221 6.94 -7.65 -13.53
C LEU A 221 7.19 -6.17 -13.34
N TYR A 222 7.17 -5.71 -12.08
CA TYR A 222 7.32 -4.30 -11.74
C TYR A 222 7.80 -4.14 -10.30
N TYR A 223 8.55 -3.07 -10.03
CA TYR A 223 9.04 -2.72 -8.70
C TYR A 223 8.80 -1.24 -8.46
N ASP A 224 8.18 -0.94 -7.34
CA ASP A 224 7.89 0.40 -6.87
C ASP A 224 8.58 0.61 -5.52
N LYS A 225 9.52 1.54 -5.48
CA LYS A 225 10.25 1.89 -4.25
C LYS A 225 9.37 2.68 -3.26
N GLY A 226 8.22 3.21 -3.72
CA GLY A 226 7.51 4.26 -3.00
C GLY A 226 8.23 5.61 -3.14
N ASP A 227 7.66 6.65 -2.53
CA ASP A 227 8.29 7.97 -2.46
C ASP A 227 9.44 8.01 -1.44
N ILE A 228 10.13 9.15 -1.36
CA ILE A 228 11.30 9.36 -0.50
C ILE A 228 11.01 9.23 1.01
N TYR A 229 9.74 9.34 1.43
CA TYR A 229 9.30 9.21 2.82
C TYR A 229 8.73 7.82 3.11
N CYS A 230 8.57 6.99 2.07
CA CYS A 230 8.05 5.64 2.19
C CYS A 230 9.17 4.66 2.55
N THR A 231 9.04 4.00 3.70
CA THR A 231 9.93 2.90 4.08
C THR A 231 9.53 1.56 3.44
N MET A 232 8.43 1.53 2.68
CA MET A 232 7.88 0.32 2.08
C MET A 232 8.01 0.34 0.57
N ALA A 233 8.80 -0.56 0.01
CA ALA A 233 8.79 -0.87 -1.41
C ALA A 233 7.91 -2.10 -1.70
N MET A 234 7.39 -2.19 -2.92
CA MET A 234 6.55 -3.28 -3.36
C MET A 234 6.96 -3.77 -4.75
N ALA A 235 7.03 -5.08 -4.93
CA ALA A 235 7.21 -5.70 -6.23
C ALA A 235 5.96 -6.48 -6.64
N LEU A 236 5.51 -6.28 -7.88
CA LEU A 236 4.54 -7.15 -8.53
C LEU A 236 5.28 -8.31 -9.19
N VAL A 237 4.90 -9.53 -8.83
CA VAL A 237 5.44 -10.74 -9.42
C VAL A 237 4.32 -11.62 -9.96
N LYS A 238 4.64 -12.46 -10.94
CA LYS A 238 3.78 -13.51 -11.44
C LYS A 238 4.31 -14.86 -10.98
N VAL A 239 3.53 -15.58 -10.19
CA VAL A 239 3.87 -16.91 -9.68
C VAL A 239 2.83 -17.89 -10.20
N ASN A 240 3.25 -18.89 -10.98
CA ASN A 240 2.35 -19.90 -11.57
C ASN A 240 1.13 -19.30 -12.31
N GLY A 241 1.31 -18.16 -12.98
CA GLY A 241 0.23 -17.49 -13.72
C GLY A 241 -0.53 -16.44 -12.92
N GLU A 242 -0.40 -16.41 -11.59
CA GLU A 242 -1.14 -15.50 -10.71
C GLU A 242 -0.26 -14.33 -10.24
N PHE A 243 -0.88 -13.16 -10.09
CA PHE A 243 -0.20 -12.02 -9.50
C PHE A 243 -0.03 -12.20 -7.99
N ARG A 244 1.15 -11.82 -7.50
CA ARG A 244 1.52 -11.78 -6.09
C ARG A 244 2.35 -10.53 -5.82
N TYR A 245 2.43 -10.15 -4.56
CA TYR A 245 3.13 -8.94 -4.14
C TYR A 245 4.22 -9.28 -3.13
N VAL A 246 5.45 -8.85 -3.42
CA VAL A 246 6.54 -8.84 -2.45
C VAL A 246 6.54 -7.47 -1.79
N ILE A 247 6.56 -7.44 -0.47
CA ILE A 247 6.71 -6.20 0.30
C ILE A 247 8.11 -6.21 0.90
N TYR A 248 8.80 -5.08 0.75
CA TYR A 248 10.11 -4.82 1.33
C TYR A 248 10.01 -3.60 2.24
N ASP A 249 10.41 -3.77 3.50
CA ASP A 249 10.33 -2.76 4.54
C ASP A 249 11.74 -2.39 4.99
N THR A 250 12.06 -1.10 5.01
CA THR A 250 13.34 -0.54 5.47
C THR A 250 13.21 0.27 6.77
N SER A 251 12.05 0.23 7.43
CA SER A 251 11.85 0.84 8.75
C SER A 251 12.58 0.04 9.84
N GLY A 252 13.88 0.29 9.97
CA GLY A 252 14.77 -0.45 10.86
C GLY A 252 15.59 -1.52 10.13
N GLU A 253 15.66 -2.73 10.68
CA GLU A 253 16.33 -3.84 10.00
C GLU A 253 15.51 -4.25 8.76
N PRO A 254 16.10 -4.30 7.56
CA PRO A 254 15.33 -4.54 6.36
C PRO A 254 14.65 -5.92 6.38
N MET A 255 13.36 -5.95 6.03
CA MET A 255 12.55 -7.16 6.03
C MET A 255 11.80 -7.33 4.72
N ILE A 256 11.53 -8.58 4.36
CA ILE A 256 10.74 -8.95 3.19
C ILE A 256 9.61 -9.89 3.57
N CYS A 257 8.47 -9.77 2.90
CA CYS A 257 7.43 -10.77 2.94
C CYS A 257 6.77 -10.97 1.57
N LEU A 258 6.20 -12.15 1.37
CA LEU A 258 5.27 -12.40 0.28
C LEU A 258 3.87 -12.14 0.83
N TYR A 259 3.22 -11.08 0.36
CA TYR A 259 1.91 -10.69 0.85
C TYR A 259 0.88 -11.79 0.58
N ASN A 260 0.10 -12.11 1.60
CA ASN A 260 -0.90 -13.16 1.55
C ASN A 260 -2.25 -12.64 2.04
N ASP A 261 -3.11 -12.30 1.08
CA ASP A 261 -4.49 -11.85 1.30
C ASP A 261 -5.52 -13.00 1.19
N SER A 262 -5.08 -14.25 1.09
CA SER A 262 -5.96 -15.41 0.95
C SER A 262 -6.97 -15.57 2.09
N LYS A 263 -6.66 -15.01 3.28
CA LYS A 263 -7.58 -15.00 4.42
C LYS A 263 -8.54 -13.81 4.41
N ILE A 264 -8.17 -12.70 3.78
CA ILE A 264 -8.96 -11.47 3.79
C ILE A 264 -9.99 -11.46 2.66
N LEU A 265 -9.59 -11.82 1.45
CA LEU A 265 -10.44 -11.74 0.26
C LEU A 265 -11.75 -12.55 0.37
N PRO A 266 -11.76 -13.80 0.90
CA PRO A 266 -12.99 -14.53 1.10
C PRO A 266 -13.94 -13.86 2.11
N ILE A 267 -13.38 -13.24 3.15
CA ILE A 267 -14.15 -12.54 4.18
C ILE A 267 -14.75 -11.25 3.62
N ASP A 268 -13.99 -10.45 2.87
CA ASP A 268 -14.55 -9.26 2.21
C ASP A 268 -15.65 -9.65 1.20
N LYS A 269 -15.52 -10.79 0.51
CA LYS A 269 -16.57 -11.33 -0.35
C LYS A 269 -17.82 -11.73 0.45
N LEU A 270 -17.65 -12.41 1.59
CA LEU A 270 -18.73 -12.78 2.50
C LEU A 270 -19.49 -11.53 2.97
N VAL A 271 -18.79 -10.53 3.49
CA VAL A 271 -19.38 -9.26 3.98
C VAL A 271 -20.23 -8.62 2.88
N ASN A 272 -19.65 -8.47 1.68
CA ASN A 272 -20.37 -7.89 0.53
C ASN A 272 -21.60 -8.72 0.12
N GLN A 273 -21.51 -10.05 0.17
CA GLN A 273 -22.66 -10.91 -0.15
C GLN A 273 -23.79 -10.74 0.87
N VAL A 274 -23.47 -10.77 2.16
CA VAL A 274 -24.45 -10.64 3.25
C VAL A 274 -25.11 -9.26 3.24
N ASP A 275 -24.35 -8.19 3.06
CA ASP A 275 -24.90 -6.82 3.05
C ASP A 275 -25.83 -6.54 1.87
N ASN A 276 -25.65 -7.26 0.76
CA ASN A 276 -26.48 -7.11 -0.44
C ASN A 276 -27.61 -8.16 -0.53
N ASP A 277 -27.67 -9.14 0.39
CA ASP A 277 -28.70 -10.19 0.37
C ASP A 277 -30.01 -9.70 1.01
N LYS A 278 -30.95 -9.30 0.15
CA LYS A 278 -32.30 -8.88 0.56
C LYS A 278 -33.21 -10.04 0.98
N SER A 279 -32.78 -11.29 0.83
CA SER A 279 -33.57 -12.48 1.18
C SER A 279 -33.42 -12.90 2.64
N LEU A 280 -32.51 -12.27 3.40
CA LEU A 280 -32.30 -12.58 4.81
C LEU A 280 -33.51 -12.16 5.65
N GLU A 281 -33.95 -13.06 6.52
CA GLU A 281 -34.94 -12.77 7.55
C GLU A 281 -34.31 -11.88 8.62
N ILE A 282 -35.00 -10.79 8.97
CA ILE A 282 -34.53 -9.81 9.95
C ILE A 282 -35.41 -9.91 11.20
N LYS A 283 -34.77 -10.10 12.35
CA LYS A 283 -35.44 -10.09 13.66
C LYS A 283 -34.70 -9.19 14.64
N SER A 284 -35.42 -8.26 15.26
CA SER A 284 -34.85 -7.34 16.25
C SER A 284 -35.48 -7.55 17.62
N PHE A 285 -34.68 -7.42 18.68
CA PHE A 285 -35.16 -7.49 20.06
C PHE A 285 -34.31 -6.60 20.98
N LYS A 286 -34.89 -6.27 22.14
CA LYS A 286 -34.19 -5.51 23.17
C LYS A 286 -33.13 -6.39 23.85
N GLY A 287 -31.88 -5.93 23.84
CA GLY A 287 -30.76 -6.57 24.56
C GLY A 287 -30.86 -6.37 26.07
N LYS A 288 -30.20 -7.23 26.84
CA LYS A 288 -30.12 -7.10 28.30
C LYS A 288 -29.09 -6.04 28.69
N ASN A 289 -29.39 -5.29 29.76
CA ASN A 289 -28.45 -4.39 30.40
C ASN A 289 -27.59 -5.18 31.40
N LYS A 290 -26.33 -4.80 31.54
CA LYS A 290 -25.42 -5.34 32.57
C LYS A 290 -25.83 -4.81 33.94
N PRO A 291 -25.44 -5.48 35.05
CA PRO A 291 -25.79 -5.06 36.40
C PRO A 291 -25.40 -3.61 36.75
N ASN A 292 -24.36 -3.09 36.10
CA ASN A 292 -23.81 -1.75 36.35
C ASN A 292 -24.25 -0.70 35.32
N GLU A 293 -25.16 -1.05 34.40
CA GLU A 293 -25.66 -0.15 33.34
C GLU A 293 -27.05 0.38 33.70
N SER A 294 -27.40 1.54 33.14
CA SER A 294 -28.69 2.16 33.46
C SER A 294 -29.84 1.30 32.88
N PRO A 295 -30.93 1.05 33.62
CA PRO A 295 -32.11 0.38 33.08
C PRO A 295 -32.73 1.10 31.87
N SER A 296 -32.44 2.39 31.72
CA SER A 296 -32.96 3.23 30.64
C SER A 296 -32.16 3.11 29.34
N ASP A 297 -30.94 2.55 29.37
CA ASP A 297 -30.12 2.34 28.17
C ASP A 297 -30.87 1.47 27.15
N LYS A 298 -30.84 1.91 25.89
CA LYS A 298 -31.53 1.25 24.77
C LYS A 298 -30.53 0.40 24.01
N LYS A 299 -30.58 -0.90 24.28
CA LYS A 299 -29.82 -1.92 23.57
C LYS A 299 -30.70 -2.64 22.56
N THR A 300 -30.29 -2.64 21.31
CA THR A 300 -30.99 -3.34 20.23
C THR A 300 -30.07 -4.40 19.64
N ILE A 301 -30.56 -5.62 19.54
CA ILE A 301 -29.91 -6.71 18.78
C ILE A 301 -30.78 -6.99 17.57
N THR A 302 -30.20 -6.87 16.38
CA THR A 302 -30.82 -7.21 15.10
C THR A 302 -30.08 -8.38 14.47
N VAL A 303 -30.79 -9.47 14.20
CA VAL A 303 -30.26 -10.71 13.63
C VAL A 303 -30.74 -10.85 12.20
N PHE A 304 -29.80 -11.09 11.29
CA PHE A 304 -30.02 -11.39 9.87
C PHE A 304 -29.71 -12.86 9.63
N LYS A 305 -30.71 -13.63 9.20
CA LYS A 305 -30.59 -15.09 9.13
C LYS A 305 -31.35 -15.70 7.94
N LYS A 306 -31.05 -16.95 7.64
CA LYS A 306 -31.80 -17.79 6.69
C LYS A 306 -32.06 -19.15 7.32
N GLY A 307 -33.32 -19.45 7.61
CA GLY A 307 -33.66 -20.61 8.43
C GLY A 307 -33.07 -20.51 9.83
N SER A 308 -32.22 -21.48 10.20
CA SER A 308 -31.49 -21.50 11.48
C SER A 308 -30.09 -20.90 11.41
N GLU A 309 -29.60 -20.55 10.23
CA GLU A 309 -28.24 -20.05 10.07
C GLU A 309 -28.19 -18.51 10.15
N ILE A 310 -27.35 -18.00 11.05
CA ILE A 310 -27.12 -16.56 11.25
C ILE A 310 -25.97 -16.12 10.36
N TYR A 311 -26.17 -15.03 9.63
CA TYR A 311 -25.18 -14.46 8.71
C TYR A 311 -24.62 -13.14 9.21
N LYS A 312 -25.46 -12.34 9.89
CA LYS A 312 -25.07 -11.05 10.44
C LYS A 312 -25.84 -10.73 11.71
N VAL A 313 -25.16 -10.11 12.66
CA VAL A 313 -25.75 -9.55 13.87
C VAL A 313 -25.32 -8.10 14.00
N THR A 314 -26.27 -7.21 14.27
CA THR A 314 -26.01 -5.82 14.62
C THR A 314 -26.44 -5.61 16.06
N TYR A 315 -25.52 -5.10 16.89
CA TYR A 315 -25.76 -4.66 18.24
C TYR A 315 -25.55 -3.16 18.33
N GLU A 316 -26.52 -2.47 18.88
CA GLU A 316 -26.48 -1.03 19.11
C GLU A 316 -26.78 -0.73 20.58
N ASP A 317 -25.94 0.09 21.19
CA ASP A 317 -26.07 0.55 22.57
C ASP A 317 -26.22 2.08 22.59
N TYR A 318 -27.44 2.52 22.89
CA TYR A 318 -27.80 3.93 23.01
C TYR A 318 -28.05 4.27 24.48
N PRO A 319 -27.05 4.85 25.17
CA PRO A 319 -27.27 5.41 26.50
C PRO A 319 -28.28 6.56 26.46
N THR A 320 -29.11 6.66 27.50
CA THR A 320 -30.21 7.64 27.55
C THR A 320 -29.79 9.08 27.86
N ASP A 321 -28.61 9.29 28.43
CA ASP A 321 -28.07 10.63 28.69
C ASP A 321 -27.18 11.05 27.51
N ILE A 322 -27.80 11.59 26.44
CA ILE A 322 -27.12 11.87 25.17
C ILE A 322 -26.08 13.01 25.30
N GLU A 323 -26.18 13.85 26.33
CA GLU A 323 -25.33 15.05 26.44
C GLU A 323 -23.85 14.73 26.76
N HIS A 324 -23.55 13.51 27.25
CA HIS A 324 -22.19 13.08 27.62
C HIS A 324 -21.87 11.63 27.25
N SER A 325 -22.57 11.03 26.28
CA SER A 325 -22.55 9.59 26.12
C SER A 325 -22.02 9.05 24.80
N SER A 326 -21.66 7.78 24.84
CA SER A 326 -21.07 7.06 23.73
C SER A 326 -22.06 6.09 23.12
N ILE A 327 -22.24 6.19 21.81
CA ILE A 327 -22.96 5.21 21.02
C ILE A 327 -21.97 4.10 20.63
N LEU A 328 -22.30 2.86 20.98
CA LEU A 328 -21.55 1.69 20.56
C LEU A 328 -22.36 0.90 19.53
N THR A 329 -21.75 0.63 18.38
CA THR A 329 -22.28 -0.26 17.35
C THR A 329 -21.27 -1.38 17.10
N ILE A 330 -21.75 -2.62 17.16
CA ILE A 330 -20.98 -3.81 16.81
C ILE A 330 -21.75 -4.57 15.73
N ILE A 331 -21.12 -4.80 14.59
CA ILE A 331 -21.66 -5.64 13.52
C ILE A 331 -20.77 -6.87 13.41
N VAL A 332 -21.36 -8.05 13.52
CA VAL A 332 -20.63 -9.33 13.42
C VAL A 332 -21.17 -10.10 12.22
N TYR A 333 -20.27 -10.54 11.35
CA TYR A 333 -20.55 -11.39 10.21
C TYR A 333 -20.11 -12.81 10.51
N PHE A 334 -20.91 -13.78 10.08
CA PHE A 334 -20.74 -15.18 10.40
C PHE A 334 -20.63 -16.04 9.15
N GLN A 335 -19.87 -17.13 9.27
CA GLN A 335 -19.90 -18.25 8.35
C GLN A 335 -19.89 -19.54 9.17
N ASN A 336 -20.78 -20.49 8.88
CA ASN A 336 -20.88 -21.75 9.63
C ASN A 336 -20.98 -21.55 11.16
N SER A 337 -21.72 -20.54 11.60
CA SER A 337 -21.87 -20.15 13.02
C SER A 337 -20.60 -19.63 13.72
N ALA A 338 -19.51 -19.39 12.99
CA ALA A 338 -18.30 -18.76 13.52
C ALA A 338 -18.23 -17.29 13.08
N PRO A 339 -17.82 -16.35 13.97
CA PRO A 339 -17.53 -14.98 13.56
C PRO A 339 -16.34 -14.94 12.59
N GLU A 340 -16.52 -14.26 11.46
CA GLU A 340 -15.49 -14.07 10.41
C GLU A 340 -15.02 -12.62 10.32
N TYR A 341 -15.93 -11.66 10.53
CA TYR A 341 -15.61 -10.23 10.52
C TYR A 341 -16.42 -9.47 11.56
N ILE A 342 -15.80 -8.46 12.16
CA ILE A 342 -16.44 -7.57 13.12
C ILE A 342 -16.19 -6.13 12.69
N ASP A 343 -17.26 -5.34 12.52
CA ASP A 343 -17.18 -3.88 12.44
C ASP A 343 -17.53 -3.30 13.81
N TYR A 344 -16.62 -2.53 14.37
CA TYR A 344 -16.74 -1.90 15.67
C TYR A 344 -16.72 -0.39 15.50
N GLN A 345 -17.79 0.27 15.94
CA GLN A 345 -17.90 1.72 15.93
C GLN A 345 -18.25 2.23 17.32
N TYR A 346 -17.52 3.25 17.77
CA TYR A 346 -17.75 3.94 19.02
C TYR A 346 -17.76 5.45 18.75
N ALA A 347 -18.94 6.07 18.84
CA ALA A 347 -19.11 7.50 18.62
C ALA A 347 -19.34 8.20 19.96
N PHE A 348 -18.55 9.23 20.25
CA PHE A 348 -18.80 10.12 21.38
C PHE A 348 -19.64 11.29 20.91
N VAL A 349 -20.79 11.52 21.54
CA VAL A 349 -21.66 12.65 21.26
C VAL A 349 -21.46 13.64 22.40
N GLY A 350 -20.85 14.79 22.10
CA GLY A 350 -20.58 15.85 23.08
C GLY A 350 -20.82 17.23 22.48
N ILE A 351 -21.01 18.24 23.34
CA ILE A 351 -21.47 19.59 22.98
C ILE A 351 -20.52 20.30 21.99
N GLU A 352 -19.22 19.99 22.00
CA GLU A 352 -18.23 20.73 21.20
C GLU A 352 -17.36 19.89 20.26
N ASN A 353 -17.35 18.55 20.35
CA ASN A 353 -16.54 17.69 19.47
C ASN A 353 -17.15 16.30 19.31
N ASN A 354 -17.83 16.06 18.18
CA ASN A 354 -18.23 14.72 17.77
C ASN A 354 -17.03 14.00 17.17
N TYR A 355 -16.56 12.94 17.82
CA TYR A 355 -15.56 12.05 17.22
C TYR A 355 -16.11 10.63 17.14
N THR A 356 -15.84 9.97 16.02
CA THR A 356 -16.21 8.57 15.79
C THR A 356 -14.96 7.74 15.64
N LYS A 357 -14.82 6.73 16.51
CA LYS A 357 -13.80 5.68 16.38
C LYS A 357 -14.42 4.52 15.61
N LYS A 358 -13.71 4.03 14.61
CA LYS A 358 -14.06 2.82 13.86
C LYS A 358 -12.87 1.87 13.77
N ALA A 359 -13.16 0.59 13.85
CA ALA A 359 -12.23 -0.51 13.62
C ALA A 359 -12.97 -1.68 12.98
N GLY A 360 -12.43 -2.21 11.87
CA GLY A 360 -12.80 -3.53 11.36
C GLY A 360 -11.86 -4.59 11.91
N LEU A 361 -12.34 -5.81 12.12
CA LEU A 361 -11.55 -6.93 12.60
C LEU A 361 -11.86 -8.15 11.75
N TYR A 362 -10.88 -8.66 11.01
CA TYR A 362 -10.96 -9.99 10.41
C TYR A 362 -10.60 -11.03 11.47
N VAL A 363 -11.48 -12.01 11.67
CA VAL A 363 -11.30 -13.05 12.69
C VAL A 363 -10.53 -14.20 12.06
N LEU A 364 -9.26 -14.38 12.44
CA LEU A 364 -8.42 -15.47 11.92
C LEU A 364 -8.56 -16.75 12.74
N ASP A 365 -8.79 -16.59 14.05
CA ASP A 365 -9.06 -17.65 15.01
C ASP A 365 -9.80 -17.04 16.22
N TRP A 366 -11.12 -17.27 16.28
CA TRP A 366 -11.95 -16.75 17.36
C TRP A 366 -11.56 -17.28 18.73
N GLN A 367 -11.22 -18.56 18.82
CA GLN A 367 -10.95 -19.23 20.10
C GLN A 367 -9.67 -18.68 20.73
N ASN A 368 -8.63 -18.50 19.92
CA ASN A 368 -7.33 -17.98 20.36
C ASN A 368 -7.21 -16.45 20.28
N ASN A 369 -8.32 -15.73 20.04
CA ASN A 369 -8.36 -14.27 19.89
C ASN A 369 -7.36 -13.73 18.84
N ARG A 370 -7.16 -14.48 17.75
CA ARG A 370 -6.31 -14.02 16.64
C ARG A 370 -7.18 -13.26 15.66
N VAL A 371 -6.98 -11.95 15.62
CA VAL A 371 -7.70 -11.03 14.75
C VAL A 371 -6.72 -10.13 14.01
N LEU A 372 -7.22 -9.52 12.95
CA LEU A 372 -6.48 -8.63 12.08
C LEU A 372 -7.27 -7.35 11.91
N ILE A 373 -6.68 -6.23 12.30
CA ILE A 373 -7.39 -4.97 12.46
C ILE A 373 -7.32 -4.18 11.15
N LYS A 374 -8.48 -3.86 10.59
CA LYS A 374 -8.70 -3.04 9.39
C LYS A 374 -9.09 -1.62 9.81
N ASN A 375 -8.41 -0.60 9.26
CA ASN A 375 -8.76 0.82 9.40
C ASN A 375 -8.84 1.33 10.86
N ARG A 376 -7.74 1.90 11.38
CA ARG A 376 -7.70 2.53 12.70
C ARG A 376 -7.98 4.04 12.59
N SER A 377 -9.21 4.47 12.90
CA SER A 377 -9.54 5.90 13.12
C SER A 377 -9.57 6.24 14.62
N ILE A 378 -8.58 5.73 15.37
CA ILE A 378 -8.63 5.73 16.83
C ILE A 378 -7.62 6.74 17.35
N GLY A 379 -8.10 7.90 17.79
CA GLY A 379 -7.30 8.82 18.60
C GLY A 379 -6.83 8.10 19.87
N GLY A 380 -5.55 7.74 19.91
CA GLY A 380 -4.78 7.28 21.08
C GLY A 380 -5.20 5.97 21.77
N MET A 381 -6.44 5.51 21.65
CA MET A 381 -6.90 4.29 22.32
C MET A 381 -6.51 3.03 21.56
N GLU A 382 -6.10 2.02 22.31
CA GLU A 382 -5.85 0.66 21.87
C GLU A 382 -7.17 -0.06 21.56
N VAL A 383 -7.22 -0.85 20.48
CA VAL A 383 -8.36 -1.74 20.21
C VAL A 383 -8.31 -2.87 21.23
N GLN A 384 -9.20 -2.86 22.22
CA GLN A 384 -9.31 -3.93 23.21
C GLN A 384 -10.06 -5.13 22.60
N THR A 385 -9.35 -5.94 21.81
CA THR A 385 -9.92 -7.11 21.12
C THR A 385 -10.56 -8.09 22.10
N ASP A 386 -9.99 -8.29 23.28
CA ASP A 386 -10.57 -9.10 24.36
C ASP A 386 -11.94 -8.58 24.82
N ARG A 387 -12.09 -7.25 24.95
CA ARG A 387 -13.36 -6.63 25.34
C ARG A 387 -14.41 -6.79 24.24
N ILE A 388 -14.00 -6.64 22.98
CA ILE A 388 -14.88 -6.89 21.83
C ILE A 388 -15.32 -8.35 21.83
N LYS A 389 -14.39 -9.29 22.07
CA LYS A 389 -14.69 -10.73 22.14
C LYS A 389 -15.69 -11.08 23.23
N LEU A 390 -15.51 -10.55 24.44
CA LEU A 390 -16.45 -10.71 25.54
C LEU A 390 -17.85 -10.20 25.18
N GLU A 391 -17.91 -9.03 24.54
CA GLU A 391 -19.18 -8.42 24.13
C GLU A 391 -19.90 -9.24 23.06
N VAL A 392 -19.18 -9.71 22.04
CA VAL A 392 -19.71 -10.57 20.98
C VAL A 392 -20.21 -11.90 21.56
N ASN A 393 -19.46 -12.54 22.46
CA ASN A 393 -19.90 -13.78 23.10
C ASN A 393 -21.19 -13.57 23.90
N ARG A 394 -21.31 -12.47 24.65
CA ARG A 394 -22.53 -12.10 25.37
C ARG A 394 -23.72 -11.96 24.42
N ILE A 395 -23.55 -11.25 23.30
CA ILE A 395 -24.59 -11.06 22.29
C ILE A 395 -25.04 -12.41 21.71
N ILE A 396 -24.08 -13.28 21.36
CA ILE A 396 -24.36 -14.62 20.85
C ILE A 396 -25.16 -15.44 21.87
N ASP A 397 -24.79 -15.39 23.15
CA ASP A 397 -25.51 -16.13 24.19
C ASP A 397 -26.93 -15.59 24.40
N GLU A 398 -27.14 -14.28 24.30
CA GLU A 398 -28.49 -13.70 24.33
C GLU A 398 -29.36 -14.17 23.17
N ILE A 399 -28.81 -14.24 21.96
CA ILE A 399 -29.51 -14.78 20.78
C ILE A 399 -29.93 -16.22 21.02
N LYS A 400 -29.03 -17.06 21.57
CA LYS A 400 -29.34 -18.46 21.91
C LYS A 400 -30.50 -18.56 22.91
N THR A 401 -30.54 -17.71 23.94
CA THR A 401 -31.64 -17.74 24.93
C THR A 401 -33.00 -17.37 24.35
N LYS A 402 -33.04 -16.75 23.16
CA LYS A 402 -34.26 -16.38 22.44
C LYS A 402 -34.70 -17.43 21.41
N ASN A 403 -33.97 -18.55 21.28
CA ASN A 403 -34.19 -19.59 20.28
C ASN A 403 -34.23 -19.01 18.85
N LEU A 404 -33.34 -18.05 18.56
CA LEU A 404 -33.26 -17.35 17.28
C LEU A 404 -32.18 -17.89 16.36
#